data_AF-A0A1Y2DJG3-F1
#
_entry.id   AF-A0A1Y2DJG3-F1
#
_cell.length_a   1.000
_cell.length_b   1.000
_cell.length_c   1.000
_cell.angle_alpha   90.00
_cell.angle_beta   90.00
_cell.angle_gamma   90.00
#
_symmetry.space_group_name_H-M   'P 1'
#
loop_
_entity.id
_entity.type
_entity.pdbx_description
1 polymer ?
#
loop_
_entity_poly.entity_id
_entity_poly.type
_entity_poly.pdbx_seq_one_letter_code
_entity_poly.pdbx_strand_id
1 'polypeptide(L)'
;MDSLKNMTYWDAVGLINKVKNVVMNYSEWEIKVRDATNNEPWGASSTLMKEIAKGTYQYDSFNDIMNTIYSRLTECTDDKWRQCYKALQLLEYLIKNGSERVVSNCHENIYTIRALQKFIYVDPNGKDQGINGIYNIFYNYIKKKNIFIK
;
A
#
# COMPACT_ATOMS: atom_id res chain seq x y z
N MET A 1 -8.86 -17.83 29.03
CA MET A 1 -7.42 -18.17 29.12
C MET A 1 -6.97 -19.14 28.02
N ASP A 2 -7.89 -19.82 27.31
CA ASP A 2 -7.51 -20.76 26.24
C ASP A 2 -7.26 -20.13 24.87
N SER A 3 -7.73 -18.90 24.63
CA SER A 3 -7.47 -18.15 23.38
C SER A 3 -6.01 -17.69 23.20
N LEU A 4 -5.22 -17.66 24.29
CA LEU A 4 -3.81 -17.26 24.24
C LEU A 4 -2.86 -18.44 23.95
N LYS A 5 -3.32 -19.69 24.11
CA LYS A 5 -2.47 -20.88 24.00
C LYS A 5 -2.10 -21.26 22.56
N ASN A 6 -2.83 -20.76 21.56
CA ASN A 6 -2.61 -21.03 20.13
C ASN A 6 -2.38 -19.75 19.31
N MET A 7 -1.92 -18.68 19.96
CA MET A 7 -1.67 -17.41 19.28
C MET A 7 -0.43 -17.52 18.40
N THR A 8 -0.57 -17.30 17.10
CA THR A 8 0.57 -17.27 16.18
C THR A 8 1.38 -15.99 16.36
N TYR A 9 2.60 -15.97 15.80
CA TYR A 9 3.42 -14.76 15.76
C TYR A 9 2.66 -13.58 15.11
N TRP A 10 1.94 -13.84 14.02
CA TRP A 10 1.20 -12.81 13.29
C TRP A 10 -0.04 -12.32 14.06
N ASP A 11 -0.68 -13.19 14.84
CA ASP A 11 -1.78 -12.78 15.73
C ASP A 11 -1.28 -11.79 16.80
N ALA A 12 -0.11 -12.07 17.39
CA ALA A 12 0.51 -11.17 18.35
C ALA A 12 0.91 -9.82 17.73
N VAL A 13 1.49 -9.84 16.53
CA VAL A 13 1.80 -8.62 15.76
C VAL A 13 0.52 -7.83 15.43
N GLY A 14 -0.57 -8.52 15.08
CA GLY A 14 -1.87 -7.91 14.83
C GLY A 14 -2.43 -7.19 16.06
N LEU A 15 -2.30 -7.79 17.25
CA LEU A 15 -2.69 -7.15 18.51
C LEU A 15 -1.84 -5.90 18.81
N ILE A 16 -0.51 -5.97 18.62
CA ILE A 16 0.39 -4.83 18.81
C ILE A 16 0.01 -3.68 17.85
N ASN A 17 -0.32 -4.00 16.60
CA ASN A 17 -0.75 -3.00 15.62
C ASN A 17 -2.05 -2.31 16.05
N LYS A 18 -3.03 -3.05 16.60
CA LYS A 18 -4.27 -2.45 17.13
C LYS A 18 -3.98 -1.46 18.26
N VAL A 19 -3.10 -1.81 19.19
CA VAL A 19 -2.68 -0.90 20.28
C VAL A 19 -1.98 0.33 19.70
N LYS A 20 -1.06 0.14 18.74
CA LYS A 20 -0.36 1.23 18.06
C LYS A 20 -1.34 2.19 17.37
N ASN A 21 -2.39 1.68 16.75
CA ASN A 21 -3.37 2.50 16.06
C ASN A 21 -4.10 3.45 17.02
N VAL A 22 -4.47 2.96 18.20
CA VAL A 22 -5.10 3.77 19.26
C VAL A 22 -4.12 4.82 19.78
N VAL A 23 -2.89 4.42 20.09
CA VAL A 23 -1.86 5.34 20.63
C VAL A 23 -1.52 6.46 19.64
N MET A 24 -1.45 6.15 18.35
CA MET A 24 -1.12 7.10 17.29
C MET A 24 -2.32 7.89 16.79
N ASN A 25 -3.53 7.60 17.28
CA ASN A 25 -4.78 8.22 16.85
C ASN A 25 -4.99 8.18 15.31
N TYR A 26 -4.71 7.03 14.69
CA TYR A 26 -4.93 6.86 13.25
C TYR A 26 -6.43 6.84 12.92
N SER A 27 -6.79 7.46 11.80
CA SER A 27 -8.14 7.38 11.26
C SER A 27 -8.47 5.95 10.79
N GLU A 28 -9.76 5.64 10.68
CA GLU A 28 -10.21 4.32 10.19
C GLU A 28 -9.62 4.00 8.80
N TRP A 29 -9.48 5.00 7.93
CA TRP A 29 -8.96 4.84 6.58
C TRP A 29 -7.45 4.64 6.57
N GLU A 30 -6.72 5.36 7.42
CA GLU A 30 -5.29 5.13 7.62
C GLU A 30 -5.04 3.70 8.13
N ILE A 31 -5.84 3.22 9.08
CA ILE A 31 -5.76 1.85 9.60
C ILE A 31 -5.99 0.83 8.49
N LYS A 32 -7.05 0.97 7.69
CA LYS A 32 -7.35 0.06 6.57
C LYS A 32 -6.23 0.00 5.54
N VAL A 33 -5.64 1.15 5.19
CA VAL A 33 -4.49 1.19 4.28
C VAL A 33 -3.25 0.57 4.92
N ARG A 34 -2.99 0.82 6.21
CA ARG A 34 -1.86 0.21 6.94
C ARG A 34 -1.99 -1.31 7.04
N ASP A 35 -3.21 -1.82 7.21
CA ASP A 35 -3.50 -3.25 7.21
C ASP A 35 -3.29 -3.85 5.82
N ALA A 36 -3.78 -3.20 4.76
CA ALA A 36 -3.55 -3.63 3.38
C ALA A 36 -2.06 -3.60 2.97
N THR A 37 -1.25 -2.76 3.63
CA THR A 37 0.18 -2.55 3.34
C THR A 37 1.10 -3.04 4.46
N ASN A 38 0.63 -3.99 5.28
CA ASN A 38 1.41 -4.53 6.39
C ASN A 38 2.60 -5.40 5.92
N ASN A 39 3.48 -5.79 6.84
CA ASN A 39 4.68 -6.58 6.52
C ASN A 39 4.44 -8.10 6.38
N GLU A 40 3.20 -8.56 6.40
CA GLU A 40 2.89 -9.98 6.28
C GLU A 40 3.33 -10.51 4.89
N PRO A 41 3.71 -11.78 4.75
CA PRO A 41 4.21 -12.30 3.48
C PRO A 41 3.12 -12.53 2.43
N TRP A 42 1.83 -12.49 2.81
CA TRP A 42 0.68 -12.62 1.91
C TRP A 42 0.09 -11.26 1.52
N GLY A 43 -0.63 -11.22 0.40
CA GLY A 43 -1.30 -10.00 -0.08
C GLY A 43 -2.51 -9.61 0.74
N ALA A 44 -2.95 -8.35 0.59
CA ALA A 44 -4.21 -7.88 1.18
C ALA A 44 -5.42 -8.63 0.60
N SER A 45 -6.48 -8.78 1.39
CA SER A 45 -7.72 -9.37 0.90
C SER A 45 -8.38 -8.46 -0.14
N SER A 46 -9.01 -9.06 -1.16
CA SER A 46 -9.76 -8.32 -2.19
C SER A 46 -10.91 -7.51 -1.60
N THR A 47 -11.55 -8.03 -0.56
CA THR A 47 -12.60 -7.34 0.21
C THR A 47 -12.07 -6.04 0.81
N LEU A 48 -10.91 -6.07 1.48
CA LEU A 48 -10.30 -4.87 2.07
C LEU A 48 -9.93 -3.85 1.00
N MET A 49 -9.31 -4.29 -0.10
CA MET A 49 -8.99 -3.37 -1.22
C MET A 49 -10.24 -2.75 -1.83
N LYS A 50 -11.34 -3.50 -1.93
CA LYS A 50 -12.63 -3.01 -2.42
C LYS A 50 -13.24 -1.96 -1.48
N GLU A 51 -13.13 -2.14 -0.18
CA GLU A 51 -13.57 -1.14 0.80
C GLU A 51 -12.76 0.15 0.70
N ILE A 52 -11.43 0.06 0.61
CA ILE A 52 -10.56 1.22 0.41
C ILE A 52 -10.92 1.93 -0.90
N ALA A 53 -11.14 1.19 -1.98
CA ALA A 53 -11.58 1.76 -3.26
C ALA A 53 -12.88 2.55 -3.15
N LYS A 54 -13.88 2.04 -2.41
CA LYS A 54 -15.10 2.81 -2.13
C LYS A 54 -14.82 4.08 -1.32
N GLY A 55 -13.90 4.02 -0.36
CA GLY A 55 -13.48 5.18 0.43
C GLY A 55 -12.94 6.33 -0.42
N THR A 56 -12.29 6.04 -1.55
CA THR A 56 -11.74 7.09 -2.44
C THR A 56 -12.78 8.02 -3.08
N TYR A 57 -14.07 7.68 -3.01
CA TYR A 57 -15.14 8.57 -3.49
C TYR A 57 -15.50 9.69 -2.52
N GLN A 58 -15.13 9.56 -1.23
CA GLN A 58 -15.38 10.56 -0.22
C GLN A 58 -14.17 11.47 -0.01
N TYR A 59 -14.38 12.79 0.15
CA TYR A 59 -13.29 13.76 0.23
C TYR A 59 -12.35 13.54 1.41
N ASP A 60 -12.89 13.40 2.63
CA ASP A 60 -12.09 13.25 3.84
C ASP A 60 -11.29 11.94 3.80
N SER A 61 -11.96 10.84 3.48
CA SER A 61 -11.36 9.51 3.34
C SER A 61 -10.29 9.46 2.25
N PHE A 62 -10.49 10.16 1.13
CA PHE A 62 -9.54 10.17 0.03
C PHE A 62 -8.16 10.68 0.46
N ASN A 63 -8.11 11.78 1.21
CA ASN A 63 -6.85 12.37 1.64
C ASN A 63 -6.09 11.42 2.58
N ASP A 64 -6.77 10.82 3.56
CA ASP A 64 -6.17 9.83 4.45
C ASP A 64 -5.62 8.63 3.69
N ILE A 65 -6.38 8.08 2.74
CA ILE A 65 -5.98 6.92 1.93
C ILE A 65 -4.73 7.25 1.12
N MET A 66 -4.77 8.32 0.33
CA MET A 66 -3.69 8.66 -0.59
C MET A 66 -2.42 9.06 0.18
N ASN A 67 -2.54 9.88 1.23
CA ASN A 67 -1.40 10.28 2.06
C ASN A 67 -0.74 9.08 2.74
N THR A 68 -1.53 8.14 3.26
CA THR A 68 -1.00 6.91 3.87
C THR A 68 -0.26 6.08 2.83
N ILE A 69 -0.79 5.92 1.61
CA ILE A 69 -0.10 5.22 0.53
C ILE A 69 1.24 5.89 0.23
N TYR A 70 1.28 7.21 0.00
CA TYR A 70 2.54 7.88 -0.31
C TYR A 70 3.55 7.81 0.82
N SER A 71 3.12 7.85 2.09
CA SER A 71 4.04 7.65 3.22
C SER A 71 4.76 6.29 3.14
N ARG A 72 4.07 5.22 2.69
CA ARG A 72 4.69 3.90 2.48
C ARG A 72 5.70 3.92 1.34
N LEU A 73 5.42 4.71 0.30
CA LEU A 73 6.29 4.81 -0.89
C LEU A 73 7.53 5.66 -0.59
N THR A 74 7.42 6.71 0.23
CA THR A 74 8.54 7.60 0.57
C THR A 74 9.42 7.04 1.68
N GLU A 75 8.85 6.30 2.64
CA GLU A 75 9.61 5.64 3.72
C GLU A 75 10.15 4.26 3.32
N CYS A 76 10.32 4.01 2.01
CA CYS A 76 10.72 2.70 1.52
C CYS A 76 12.18 2.39 1.82
N THR A 77 12.40 1.33 2.59
CA THR A 77 13.72 0.82 3.00
C THR A 77 13.76 -0.70 2.83
N ASP A 78 14.96 -1.28 2.87
CA ASP A 78 15.16 -2.73 2.72
C ASP A 78 14.34 -3.56 3.72
N ASP A 79 14.17 -3.09 4.95
CA ASP A 79 13.36 -3.76 5.99
C ASP A 79 11.83 -3.57 5.79
N LYS A 80 11.43 -2.60 4.97
CA LYS A 80 10.02 -2.25 4.69
C LYS A 80 9.57 -2.58 3.26
N TRP A 81 10.40 -3.28 2.47
CA TRP A 81 10.14 -3.53 1.05
C TRP A 81 8.74 -4.10 0.76
N ARG A 82 8.21 -5.00 1.61
CA ARG A 82 6.86 -5.58 1.44
C ARG A 82 5.78 -4.52 1.58
N GLN A 83 5.96 -3.56 2.48
CA GLN A 83 4.99 -2.48 2.70
C GLN A 83 4.92 -1.57 1.48
N CYS A 84 6.08 -1.22 0.89
CA CYS A 84 6.13 -0.44 -0.34
C CYS A 84 5.52 -1.21 -1.53
N TYR A 85 5.86 -2.49 -1.64
CA TYR A 85 5.34 -3.37 -2.69
C TYR A 85 3.82 -3.47 -2.62
N LYS A 86 3.26 -3.73 -1.44
CA LYS A 86 1.80 -3.77 -1.22
C LYS A 86 1.14 -2.41 -1.41
N ALA A 87 1.83 -1.31 -1.08
CA ALA A 87 1.31 0.04 -1.35
C ALA A 87 1.17 0.30 -2.85
N LEU A 88 2.12 -0.16 -3.67
CA LEU A 88 1.99 -0.09 -5.14
C LEU A 88 0.89 -1.01 -5.67
N GLN A 89 0.74 -2.22 -5.13
CA GLN A 89 -0.39 -3.10 -5.48
C GLN A 89 -1.73 -2.46 -5.17
N LEU A 90 -1.86 -1.84 -3.99
CA LEU A 90 -3.06 -1.13 -3.61
C LEU A 90 -3.31 0.06 -4.54
N LEU A 91 -2.28 0.87 -4.83
CA LEU A 91 -2.40 1.99 -5.75
C LEU A 91 -2.85 1.55 -7.16
N GLU A 92 -2.30 0.45 -7.69
CA GLU A 92 -2.74 -0.14 -8.95
C GLU A 92 -4.22 -0.54 -8.91
N TYR A 93 -4.66 -1.17 -7.81
CA TYR A 93 -6.05 -1.55 -7.62
C TYR A 93 -6.96 -0.32 -7.58
N LEU A 94 -6.57 0.74 -6.86
CA LEU A 94 -7.35 1.97 -6.73
C LEU A 94 -7.47 2.73 -8.05
N ILE A 95 -6.44 2.75 -8.88
CA ILE A 95 -6.53 3.34 -10.23
C ILE A 95 -7.59 2.61 -11.09
N LYS A 96 -7.76 1.29 -10.90
CA LYS A 96 -8.69 0.48 -11.69
C LYS A 96 -10.13 0.50 -11.15
N ASN A 97 -10.29 0.66 -9.83
CA ASN A 97 -11.56 0.40 -9.14
C ASN A 97 -12.05 1.55 -8.24
N GLY A 98 -11.23 2.57 -8.01
CA GLY A 98 -11.54 3.72 -7.18
C GLY A 98 -12.05 4.92 -7.98
N SER A 99 -12.09 6.07 -7.32
CA SER A 99 -12.50 7.34 -7.94
C SER A 99 -11.48 7.84 -8.96
N GLU A 100 -11.94 8.58 -9.96
CA GLU A 100 -11.06 9.19 -10.98
C GLU A 100 -10.02 10.14 -10.37
N ARG A 101 -10.30 10.69 -9.17
CA ARG A 101 -9.35 11.52 -8.42
C ARG A 101 -8.05 10.79 -8.10
N VAL A 102 -8.08 9.46 -7.93
CA VAL A 102 -6.87 8.65 -7.72
C VAL A 102 -5.92 8.81 -8.90
N VAL A 103 -6.46 8.85 -10.12
CA VAL A 103 -5.70 9.01 -11.36
C VAL A 103 -5.03 10.38 -11.41
N SER A 104 -5.78 11.45 -11.17
CA SER A 104 -5.25 12.82 -11.12
C SER A 104 -4.18 12.98 -10.04
N ASN A 105 -4.41 12.42 -8.86
CA ASN A 105 -3.47 12.52 -7.77
C ASN A 105 -2.18 11.71 -8.03
N CYS A 106 -2.26 10.54 -8.66
CA CYS A 106 -1.08 9.82 -9.16
C CYS A 106 -0.31 10.63 -10.21
N HIS A 107 -1.02 11.40 -11.03
CA HIS A 107 -0.43 12.31 -11.99
C HIS A 107 0.43 13.38 -11.32
N GLU A 108 -0.14 14.05 -10.32
CA GLU A 108 0.55 15.08 -9.53
C GLU A 108 1.78 14.53 -8.78
N ASN A 109 1.73 13.27 -8.35
CA ASN A 109 2.78 12.64 -7.53
C ASN A 109 3.70 11.68 -8.31
N ILE A 110 3.79 11.84 -9.64
CA ILE A 110 4.49 10.89 -10.50
C ILE A 110 5.96 10.70 -10.16
N TYR A 111 6.63 11.74 -9.65
CA TYR A 111 8.05 11.67 -9.30
C TYR A 111 8.31 10.75 -8.11
N THR A 112 7.45 10.79 -7.09
CA THR A 112 7.49 9.86 -5.95
C THR A 112 7.34 8.42 -6.43
N ILE A 113 6.41 8.18 -7.35
CA ILE A 113 6.20 6.82 -7.88
C ILE A 113 7.38 6.37 -8.77
N ARG A 114 7.93 7.27 -9.60
CA ARG A 114 9.11 6.99 -10.44
C ARG A 114 10.37 6.71 -9.63
N ALA A 115 10.54 7.30 -8.45
CA ALA A 115 11.69 7.02 -7.59
C ALA A 115 11.80 5.52 -7.23
N LEU A 116 10.67 4.82 -7.18
CA LEU A 116 10.62 3.38 -6.89
C LEU A 116 10.98 2.49 -8.09
N GLN A 117 11.15 3.04 -9.29
CA GLN A 117 11.59 2.29 -10.48
C GLN A 117 12.97 1.64 -10.30
N LYS A 118 13.82 2.25 -9.46
CA LYS A 118 15.19 1.77 -9.21
C LYS A 118 15.30 1.02 -7.88
N PHE A 119 14.18 0.76 -7.20
CA PHE A 119 14.20 0.06 -5.93
C PHE A 119 14.54 -1.42 -6.17
N ILE A 120 15.75 -1.81 -5.74
CA ILE A 120 16.26 -3.17 -5.77
C ILE A 120 16.41 -3.60 -4.32
N TYR A 121 15.79 -4.73 -3.97
CA TYR A 121 16.00 -5.35 -2.67
C TYR A 121 16.31 -6.82 -2.90
N VAL A 122 17.54 -7.22 -2.56
CA VAL A 122 17.97 -8.61 -2.60
C VAL A 122 17.83 -9.17 -1.20
N ASP A 123 17.01 -10.20 -1.05
CA ASP A 123 16.83 -10.85 0.24
C ASP A 123 18.09 -11.62 0.68
N PRO A 124 18.19 -12.04 1.96
CA PRO A 124 19.34 -12.77 2.46
C PRO A 124 19.63 -14.11 1.74
N ASN A 125 18.67 -14.65 0.98
CA ASN A 125 18.84 -15.85 0.17
C ASN A 125 19.33 -15.54 -1.25
N GLY A 126 19.67 -14.27 -1.54
CA GLY A 126 20.13 -13.82 -2.84
C GLY A 126 19.02 -13.62 -3.87
N LYS A 127 17.75 -13.65 -3.46
CA LYS A 127 16.63 -13.43 -4.39
C LYS A 127 16.28 -11.95 -4.45
N ASP A 128 16.24 -11.40 -5.66
CA ASP A 128 15.71 -10.06 -5.90
C ASP A 128 14.20 -10.07 -5.66
N GLN A 129 13.80 -9.43 -4.57
CA GLN A 129 12.41 -9.14 -4.19
C GLN A 129 12.02 -7.71 -4.59
N GLY A 130 12.86 -7.06 -5.39
CA GLY A 130 12.69 -5.70 -5.87
C GLY A 130 11.33 -5.46 -6.50
N ILE A 131 10.93 -4.20 -6.45
CA ILE A 131 9.60 -3.72 -6.82
C ILE A 131 9.40 -3.66 -8.34
N ASN A 132 10.47 -3.85 -9.11
CA ASN A 132 10.55 -3.67 -10.56
C ASN A 132 9.41 -4.32 -11.35
N GLY A 133 9.00 -5.54 -10.98
CA GLY A 133 7.91 -6.25 -11.66
C GLY A 133 6.56 -5.51 -11.56
N ILE A 134 6.20 -5.07 -10.36
CA ILE A 134 4.93 -4.37 -10.11
C ILE A 134 4.98 -2.94 -10.63
N TYR A 135 6.10 -2.25 -10.43
CA TYR A 135 6.28 -0.91 -11.00
C TYR A 135 6.07 -0.92 -12.51
N ASN A 136 6.64 -1.90 -13.23
CA ASN A 136 6.49 -1.98 -14.68
C ASN A 136 5.04 -2.25 -15.10
N ILE A 137 4.29 -3.09 -14.37
CA ILE A 137 2.87 -3.33 -14.65
C ILE A 137 2.06 -2.05 -14.41
N PHE A 138 2.27 -1.41 -13.27
CA PHE A 138 1.64 -0.15 -12.89
C PHE A 138 1.92 0.95 -13.94
N TYR A 139 3.18 1.17 -14.27
CA TYR A 139 3.62 2.18 -15.23
C TYR A 139 3.11 1.91 -16.64
N ASN A 140 3.10 0.64 -17.08
CA ASN A 140 2.57 0.27 -18.39
C ASN A 140 1.05 0.45 -18.48
N TYR A 141 0.30 0.11 -17.43
CA TYR A 141 -1.14 0.35 -17.35
C TYR A 141 -1.43 1.84 -17.48
N ILE A 142 -0.69 2.64 -16.72
CA ILE A 142 -0.75 4.08 -16.71
C ILE A 142 -0.44 4.69 -18.09
N LYS A 143 0.64 4.25 -18.73
CA LYS A 143 1.08 4.74 -20.04
C LYS A 143 0.06 4.42 -21.12
N LYS A 144 -0.51 3.20 -21.11
CA LYS A 144 -1.54 2.78 -22.09
C LYS A 144 -2.83 3.58 -22.00
N LYS A 145 -3.18 4.09 -20.82
CA LYS A 145 -4.39 4.87 -20.60
C LYS A 145 -4.23 6.36 -20.93
N ASN A 146 -3.08 6.79 -21.46
CA ASN A 146 -2.73 8.19 -21.71
C ASN A 146 -2.92 9.10 -20.49
N ILE A 147 -2.86 8.54 -19.28
CA ILE A 147 -3.08 9.29 -18.04
C ILE A 147 -2.02 10.41 -17.87
N PHE A 148 -0.85 10.28 -18.51
CA PHE A 148 0.32 11.16 -18.34
C PHE A 148 0.84 11.74 -19.66
N ILE A 149 0.02 11.76 -20.72
CA ILE A 149 0.41 12.41 -21.99
C ILE A 149 -0.25 13.79 -22.08
N LYS A 150 0.51 14.80 -21.66
CA LYS A 150 0.59 16.11 -22.31
C LYS A 150 2.04 16.57 -22.29
#